data_AF-A0A834EAI2-F1
#
_entry.id   AF-A0A834EAI2-F1
#
_cell.length_a   1.000
_cell.length_b   1.000
_cell.length_c   1.000
_cell.angle_alpha   90.00
_cell.angle_beta   90.00
_cell.angle_gamma   90.00
#
_symmetry.space_group_name_H-M   'P 1'
#
loop_
_entity.id
_entity.type
_entity.pdbx_description
1 polymer ?
#
loop_
_entity_poly.entity_id
_entity_poly.type
_entity_poly.pdbx_seq_one_letter_code
_entity_poly.pdbx_strand_id
1 'polypeptide(L)'
;MAKEIDFQEVEEAQRVPKRLGPRRNTPRHIIIIIPKIKMKERILEAARDKGTVTYKGIPIRMSADFSKETLQARRGWKEIFQLMKGKDLHPRILYPAKLSFRMEGEIKSFSDKAKLKEFIITKPLLYEMLKGLI
;
A
#
# COMPACT_ATOMS: atom_id res chain seq x y z
N MET A 1 -24.56 4.01 5.33
CA MET A 1 -25.10 2.81 4.66
C MET A 1 -23.92 2.02 4.11
N ALA A 2 -23.70 0.79 4.58
CA ALA A 2 -22.67 -0.08 4.01
C ALA A 2 -23.10 -0.41 2.57
N LYS A 3 -22.33 0.03 1.57
CA LYS A 3 -22.55 -0.40 0.18
C LYS A 3 -22.24 -1.88 0.14
N GLU A 4 -23.26 -2.70 0.04
CA GLU A 4 -23.12 -4.12 -0.25
C GLU A 4 -22.49 -4.23 -1.64
N ILE A 5 -21.28 -4.77 -1.71
CA ILE A 5 -20.58 -4.97 -2.96
C ILE A 5 -21.01 -6.34 -3.45
N ASP A 6 -21.77 -6.39 -4.55
CA ASP A 6 -22.11 -7.63 -5.21
C ASP A 6 -20.81 -8.28 -5.73
N PHE A 7 -20.42 -9.40 -5.12
CA PHE A 7 -19.22 -10.17 -5.44
C PHE A 7 -19.48 -11.03 -6.68
N GLN A 8 -19.82 -10.42 -7.81
CA GLN A 8 -19.88 -11.13 -9.08
C GLN A 8 -18.48 -11.58 -9.50
N GLU A 9 -18.24 -12.87 -9.26
CA GLU A 9 -17.18 -13.75 -9.78
C GLU A 9 -15.76 -13.51 -9.23
N VAL A 10 -15.46 -14.17 -8.11
CA VAL A 10 -14.08 -14.53 -7.74
C VAL A 10 -13.64 -15.68 -8.63
N GLU A 11 -12.50 -15.56 -9.29
CA GLU A 11 -12.00 -16.57 -10.23
C GLU A 11 -11.38 -17.76 -9.48
N GLU A 12 -10.50 -17.47 -8.52
CA GLU A 12 -9.83 -18.51 -7.72
C GLU A 12 -9.56 -17.98 -6.30
N ALA A 13 -9.62 -18.88 -5.31
CA ALA A 13 -9.11 -18.61 -3.97
C ALA A 13 -8.31 -19.82 -3.47
N GLN A 14 -7.03 -19.61 -3.19
CA GLN A 14 -6.12 -20.69 -2.79
C GLN A 14 -5.23 -20.32 -1.60
N ARG A 15 -4.85 -21.32 -0.81
CA ARG A 15 -3.92 -21.18 0.32
C ARG A 15 -2.48 -21.33 -0.17
N VAL A 16 -1.64 -20.34 0.11
CA VAL A 16 -0.24 -20.30 -0.34
C VAL A 16 0.70 -20.12 0.86
N PRO A 17 1.82 -20.88 0.93
CA PRO A 17 2.22 -21.99 0.03
C PRO A 17 1.39 -23.27 0.22
N LYS A 18 1.36 -24.14 -0.79
CA LYS A 18 0.60 -25.41 -0.75
C LYS A 18 1.02 -26.32 0.41
N ARG A 19 2.31 -26.31 0.77
CA ARG A 19 2.86 -27.04 1.93
C ARG A 19 3.25 -26.06 3.03
N LEU A 20 2.93 -26.39 4.27
CA LEU A 20 3.35 -25.61 5.44
C LEU A 20 4.69 -26.15 5.93
N GLY A 21 5.66 -25.25 6.15
CA GLY A 21 6.94 -25.64 6.76
C GLY A 21 6.74 -26.02 8.24
N PRO A 22 7.47 -27.02 8.77
CA PRO A 22 7.25 -27.54 10.11
C PRO A 22 7.47 -26.51 11.23
N ARG A 23 8.22 -25.43 10.96
CA ARG A 23 8.51 -24.35 11.92
C ARG A 23 7.49 -23.19 11.91
N ARG A 24 6.48 -23.22 11.03
CA ARG A 24 5.56 -22.09 10.84
C ARG A 24 4.24 -22.32 11.58
N ASN A 25 4.06 -21.63 12.71
CA ASN A 25 2.84 -21.73 13.54
C ASN A 25 1.73 -20.76 13.10
N THR A 26 2.03 -19.81 12.21
CA THR A 26 1.03 -18.85 11.68
C THR A 26 0.17 -19.47 10.59
N PRO A 27 -1.12 -19.12 10.47
CA PRO A 27 -1.96 -19.52 9.35
C PRO A 27 -1.35 -19.16 7.97
N ARG A 28 -1.63 -19.98 6.96
CA ARG A 28 -1.23 -19.69 5.57
C ARG A 28 -2.01 -18.52 5.00
N HIS A 29 -1.35 -17.73 4.15
CA HIS A 29 -2.02 -16.67 3.39
C HIS A 29 -3.02 -17.29 2.40
N ILE A 30 -4.11 -16.56 2.15
CA ILE A 30 -5.07 -16.87 1.08
C ILE A 30 -4.81 -15.85 -0.02
N ILE A 31 -4.55 -16.33 -1.24
CA ILE A 31 -4.52 -15.52 -2.44
C ILE A 31 -5.88 -15.66 -3.11
N ILE A 32 -6.50 -14.53 -3.41
CA ILE A 32 -7.77 -14.45 -4.12
C ILE A 32 -7.51 -13.77 -5.45
N ILE A 33 -7.80 -14.47 -6.54
CA ILE A 33 -7.72 -13.96 -7.90
C ILE A 33 -9.09 -13.37 -8.23
N ILE A 34 -9.07 -12.06 -8.48
CA ILE A 34 -10.26 -11.28 -8.85
C ILE A 34 -10.08 -10.85 -10.30
N PRO A 35 -11.00 -11.21 -11.21
CA PRO A 35 -10.84 -10.95 -12.65
C PRO A 35 -10.93 -9.44 -12.95
N LYS A 36 -11.76 -8.71 -12.20
CA LYS A 36 -11.98 -7.27 -12.40
C LYS A 36 -11.07 -6.44 -11.49
N ILE A 37 -10.11 -5.70 -12.06
CA ILE A 37 -9.20 -4.83 -11.30
C ILE A 37 -9.94 -3.76 -10.46
N LYS A 38 -11.01 -3.17 -11.02
CA LYS A 38 -11.85 -2.19 -10.30
C LYS A 38 -12.45 -2.77 -9.02
N MET A 39 -12.79 -4.06 -9.02
CA MET A 39 -13.34 -4.74 -7.85
C MET A 39 -12.26 -4.92 -6.78
N LYS A 40 -11.07 -5.39 -7.17
CA LYS A 40 -9.90 -5.50 -6.29
C LYS A 40 -9.57 -4.16 -5.61
N GLU A 41 -9.59 -3.07 -6.37
CA GLU A 41 -9.30 -1.72 -5.83
C GLU A 41 -10.36 -1.28 -4.83
N ARG A 42 -11.64 -1.44 -5.15
CA ARG A 42 -12.76 -1.09 -4.24
C ARG A 42 -12.72 -1.87 -2.94
N ILE A 43 -12.41 -3.17 -2.98
CA ILE A 43 -12.29 -3.99 -1.76
C ILE A 43 -11.15 -3.48 -0.87
N LEU A 44 -9.99 -3.18 -1.47
CA LEU A 44 -8.83 -2.68 -0.73
C LEU A 44 -9.05 -1.26 -0.19
N GLU A 45 -9.79 -0.42 -0.90
CA GLU A 45 -10.20 0.91 -0.45
C GLU A 45 -11.16 0.79 0.75
N ALA A 46 -12.24 0.01 0.62
CA ALA A 46 -13.18 -0.23 1.72
C ALA A 46 -12.51 -0.83 2.97
N ALA A 47 -11.53 -1.73 2.79
CA ALA A 47 -10.74 -2.28 3.89
C ALA A 47 -9.88 -1.22 4.59
N ARG A 48 -9.32 -0.25 3.85
CA ARG A 48 -8.54 0.86 4.43
C ARG A 48 -9.42 1.84 5.16
N ASP A 49 -10.56 2.21 4.57
CA ASP A 49 -11.51 3.17 5.16
C ASP A 49 -12.10 2.64 6.46
N LYS A 50 -12.37 1.33 6.52
CA LYS A 50 -12.80 0.66 7.75
C LYS A 50 -11.70 0.54 8.80
N GLY A 51 -10.42 0.55 8.39
CA GLY A 51 -9.26 0.35 9.26
C GLY A 51 -9.10 -1.11 9.72
N THR A 52 -9.99 -1.57 10.62
CA THR A 52 -9.97 -2.95 11.14
C THR A 52 -11.05 -3.79 10.46
N VAL A 53 -10.61 -4.74 9.64
CA VAL A 53 -11.48 -5.76 9.05
C VAL A 53 -11.51 -6.97 9.98
N THR A 54 -12.70 -7.48 10.29
CA THR A 54 -12.88 -8.66 11.15
C THR A 54 -13.61 -9.77 10.41
N TYR A 55 -13.24 -11.02 10.70
CA TYR A 55 -13.92 -12.23 10.26
C TYR A 55 -14.23 -13.08 11.50
N LYS A 56 -15.52 -13.34 11.76
CA LYS A 56 -15.98 -14.06 12.96
C LYS A 56 -15.38 -13.51 14.27
N GLY A 57 -15.32 -12.18 14.40
CA GLY A 57 -14.72 -11.51 15.56
C GLY A 57 -13.19 -11.43 15.56
N ILE A 58 -12.48 -12.08 14.63
CA ILE A 58 -11.01 -12.07 14.56
C ILE A 58 -10.55 -11.01 13.57
N PRO A 59 -9.61 -10.11 13.93
CA PRO A 59 -9.07 -9.14 12.99
C PRO A 59 -8.26 -9.82 11.90
N ILE A 60 -8.51 -9.43 10.65
CA ILE A 60 -7.80 -9.90 9.47
C ILE A 60 -7.17 -8.74 8.71
N ARG A 61 -6.06 -9.02 8.02
CA ARG A 61 -5.36 -8.04 7.18
C ARG A 61 -5.57 -8.39 5.71
N MET A 62 -6.07 -7.44 4.95
CA MET A 62 -6.17 -7.52 3.50
C MET A 62 -5.12 -6.62 2.86
N SER A 63 -4.37 -7.15 1.90
CA SER A 63 -3.35 -6.40 1.15
C SER A 63 -3.30 -6.89 -0.29
N ALA A 64 -2.89 -6.01 -1.21
CA ALA A 64 -2.59 -6.42 -2.57
C ALA A 64 -1.37 -7.34 -2.60
N ASP A 65 -1.44 -8.37 -3.45
CA ASP A 65 -0.27 -9.17 -3.81
C ASP A 65 0.59 -8.44 -4.83
N PHE A 66 1.91 -8.52 -4.65
CA PHE A 66 2.92 -7.81 -5.45
C PHE A 66 4.13 -8.72 -5.68
N SER A 67 4.82 -8.53 -6.81
CA SER A 67 6.10 -9.22 -7.05
C SER A 67 7.14 -8.86 -5.99
N LYS A 68 8.14 -9.74 -5.80
CA LYS A 68 9.25 -9.53 -4.86
C LYS A 68 9.96 -8.19 -5.10
N GLU A 69 10.21 -7.86 -6.37
CA GLU A 69 10.83 -6.60 -6.79
C GLU A 69 9.98 -5.39 -6.40
N THR A 70 8.68 -5.44 -6.68
CA THR A 70 7.75 -4.36 -6.33
C THR A 70 7.64 -4.18 -4.81
N LEU A 71 7.60 -5.28 -4.05
CA LEU A 71 7.62 -5.24 -2.59
C LEU A 71 8.89 -4.60 -2.05
N GLN A 72 10.05 -4.91 -2.64
CA GLN A 72 11.33 -4.32 -2.24
C GLN A 72 11.37 -2.82 -2.55
N ALA A 73 10.94 -2.40 -3.74
CA ALA A 73 10.83 -0.99 -4.10
C ALA A 73 9.90 -0.23 -3.14
N ARG A 74 8.73 -0.82 -2.80
CA ARG A 74 7.79 -0.25 -1.81
C ARG A 74 8.39 -0.14 -0.41
N ARG A 75 9.17 -1.13 0.03
CA ARG A 75 9.90 -1.06 1.32
C ARG A 75 10.91 0.09 1.32
N GLY A 76 11.54 0.37 0.19
CA GLY A 76 12.41 1.52 0.02
C GLY A 76 11.73 2.85 0.38
N TRP A 77 10.43 2.98 0.13
CA TRP A 77 9.67 4.18 0.47
C TRP A 77 9.23 4.27 1.94
N LYS A 78 9.38 3.21 2.75
CA LYS A 78 8.78 3.11 4.08
C LYS A 78 9.18 4.25 5.02
N GLU A 79 10.46 4.56 5.12
CA GLU A 79 10.98 5.62 5.99
C GLU A 79 10.46 6.99 5.56
N ILE A 80 10.56 7.29 4.26
CA ILE A 80 10.06 8.53 3.65
C ILE A 80 8.57 8.71 3.87
N PHE A 81 7.82 7.63 3.69
CA PHE A 81 6.38 7.62 3.87
C PHE A 81 5.99 7.95 5.32
N GLN A 82 6.67 7.38 6.32
CA GLN A 82 6.38 7.68 7.72
C GLN A 82 6.71 9.14 8.07
N LEU A 83 7.85 9.65 7.59
CA LEU A 83 8.23 11.04 7.82
C LEU A 83 7.22 12.02 7.20
N MET A 84 6.86 11.81 5.93
CA MET A 84 5.84 12.62 5.25
C MET A 84 4.48 12.54 5.92
N LYS A 85 4.12 11.36 6.47
CA LYS A 85 2.87 11.19 7.22
C LYS A 85 2.88 11.99 8.52
N GLY A 86 4.01 12.08 9.22
CA GLY A 86 4.16 12.90 10.43
C GLY A 86 4.21 14.41 10.17
N LYS A 87 4.31 14.83 8.90
CA LYS A 87 4.32 16.25 8.46
C LYS A 87 3.05 16.64 7.70
N ASP A 88 2.00 15.84 7.79
CA ASP A 88 0.68 16.08 7.17
C ASP A 88 0.71 16.28 5.64
N LEU A 89 1.70 15.69 4.94
CA LEU A 89 1.80 15.75 3.47
C LEU A 89 0.86 14.76 2.76
N HIS A 90 0.07 14.00 3.51
CA HIS A 90 -0.89 13.01 3.01
C HIS A 90 -0.30 12.06 1.93
N PRO A 91 0.84 11.40 2.20
CA PRO A 91 1.51 10.58 1.20
C PRO A 91 0.70 9.34 0.81
N ARG A 92 0.86 8.91 -0.44
CA ARG A 92 0.23 7.72 -1.04
C ARG A 92 1.27 6.91 -1.80
N ILE A 93 1.22 5.58 -1.72
CA ILE A 93 2.07 4.68 -2.51
C ILE A 93 1.23 4.05 -3.61
N LEU A 94 1.38 4.57 -4.83
CA LEU A 94 0.66 4.12 -6.01
C LEU A 94 1.33 2.89 -6.65
N TYR A 95 0.56 2.15 -7.43
CA TYR A 95 1.08 1.04 -8.23
C TYR A 95 2.04 1.55 -9.33
N PRO A 96 3.14 0.84 -9.63
CA PRO A 96 3.66 -0.33 -8.92
C PRO A 96 4.36 0.03 -7.61
N ALA A 97 5.23 1.04 -7.59
CA ALA A 97 5.94 1.53 -6.40
C ALA A 97 6.27 3.02 -6.52
N LYS A 98 5.25 3.86 -6.76
CA LYS A 98 5.42 5.33 -6.89
C LYS A 98 4.98 6.03 -5.61
N LEU A 99 5.82 6.90 -5.06
CA LEU A 99 5.45 7.77 -3.94
C LEU A 99 4.78 9.02 -4.48
N SER A 100 3.60 9.34 -3.95
CA SER A 100 2.84 10.53 -4.32
C SER A 100 2.44 11.31 -3.08
N PHE A 101 2.42 12.63 -3.15
CA PHE A 101 1.95 13.50 -2.09
C PHE A 101 1.44 14.82 -2.68
N ARG A 102 0.64 15.55 -1.90
CA ARG A 102 0.10 16.85 -2.32
C ARG A 102 1.04 17.95 -1.86
N MET A 103 1.35 18.89 -2.76
CA MET A 103 2.21 20.03 -2.48
C MET A 103 1.72 21.22 -3.31
N GLU A 104 1.55 22.39 -2.68
CA GLU A 104 1.15 23.64 -3.37
C GLU A 104 -0.11 23.48 -4.26
N GLY A 105 -1.06 22.62 -3.84
CA GLY A 105 -2.29 22.33 -4.58
C GLY A 105 -2.18 21.21 -5.62
N GLU A 106 -0.96 20.87 -6.05
CA GLU A 106 -0.68 19.83 -7.05
C GLU A 106 -0.32 18.48 -6.43
N ILE A 107 -0.62 17.39 -7.14
CA ILE A 107 -0.20 16.05 -6.77
C ILE A 107 1.10 15.73 -7.50
N LYS A 108 2.21 15.58 -6.77
CA LYS A 108 3.49 15.13 -7.33
C LYS A 108 3.64 13.62 -7.13
N SER A 109 4.32 12.95 -8.07
CA SER A 109 4.54 11.51 -8.06
C SER A 109 5.95 11.16 -8.51
N PHE A 110 6.63 10.29 -7.75
CA PHE A 110 8.02 9.91 -7.96
C PHE A 110 8.14 8.39 -7.97
N SER A 111 8.82 7.85 -8.99
CA SER A 111 9.18 6.43 -9.08
C SER A 111 10.57 6.14 -8.50
N ASP A 112 11.43 7.16 -8.43
CA ASP A 112 12.82 7.03 -8.01
C ASP A 112 13.11 7.96 -6.83
N LYS A 113 13.90 7.46 -5.88
CA LYS A 113 14.39 8.24 -4.74
C LYS A 113 15.34 9.35 -5.17
N ALA A 114 16.15 9.16 -6.20
CA ALA A 114 17.10 10.18 -6.67
C ALA A 114 16.36 11.44 -7.13
N LYS A 115 15.35 11.27 -7.99
CA LYS A 115 14.47 12.35 -8.47
C LYS A 115 13.72 13.04 -7.34
N LEU A 116 13.31 12.28 -6.32
CA LEU A 116 12.72 12.89 -5.11
C LEU A 116 13.73 13.74 -4.36
N LYS A 117 14.98 13.29 -4.19
CA LYS A 117 16.03 14.08 -3.52
C LYS A 117 16.31 15.38 -4.27
N GLU A 118 16.46 15.34 -5.59
CA GLU A 118 16.62 16.53 -6.43
C GLU A 118 15.44 17.52 -6.27
N PHE A 119 14.22 16.99 -6.23
CA PHE A 119 13.02 17.80 -6.01
C PHE A 119 12.96 18.42 -4.60
N ILE A 120 13.40 17.70 -3.58
CA ILE A 120 13.45 18.23 -2.20
C ILE A 120 14.47 19.37 -2.11
N ILE A 121 15.65 19.23 -2.74
CA ILE A 121 16.71 20.26 -2.71
C ILE A 121 16.25 21.55 -3.38
N THR A 122 15.48 21.46 -4.46
CA THR A 122 14.94 22.63 -5.17
C THR A 122 13.84 23.38 -4.41
N LYS A 123 13.30 22.81 -3.33
CA LYS A 123 12.19 23.38 -2.55
C LYS A 123 12.59 23.56 -1.08
N PRO A 124 13.00 24.77 -0.65
CA PRO A 124 13.52 25.01 0.71
C PRO A 124 12.58 24.58 1.84
N LEU A 125 11.28 24.83 1.71
CA LEU A 125 10.29 24.41 2.71
C LEU A 125 10.23 22.89 2.87
N LEU A 126 10.29 22.16 1.75
CA LEU A 126 10.24 20.70 1.75
C LEU A 126 11.56 20.11 2.28
N TYR A 127 12.68 20.76 1.96
CA TYR A 127 14.00 20.41 2.47
C TYR A 127 14.04 20.46 3.99
N GLU A 128 13.59 21.56 4.61
CA GLU A 128 13.56 21.68 6.07
C GLU A 128 12.59 20.66 6.72
N MET A 129 11.45 20.39 6.08
CA MET A 129 10.49 19.40 6.57
C MET A 129 11.02 17.95 6.52
N LEU A 130 11.89 17.63 5.55
CA LEU A 130 12.38 16.29 5.27
C LEU A 130 13.89 16.11 5.50
N LYS A 131 14.53 17.06 6.21
CA LYS A 131 15.98 17.10 6.44
C LYS A 131 16.55 15.84 7.11
N GLY A 132 15.75 15.12 7.90
CA GLY A 132 16.13 13.86 8.53
C GLY A 132 16.25 12.66 7.58
N LEU A 133 16.14 12.87 6.27
CA LEU A 133 16.03 11.82 5.26
C LEU A 133 17.10 11.88 4.15
N ILE A 134 17.81 13.01 4.05
CA ILE A 134 18.81 13.25 3.00
C ILE A 134 20.15 12.63 3.39
#